data_AF-A0A960FMH2-F1
#
_entry.id   AF-A0A960FMH2-F1
#
_cell.length_a   1.000
_cell.length_b   1.000
_cell.length_c   1.000
_cell.angle_alpha   90.00
_cell.angle_beta   90.00
_cell.angle_gamma   90.00
#
_symmetry.space_group_name_H-M   'P 1'
#
loop_
_entity.id
_entity.type
_entity.pdbx_description
1 polymer ?
#
loop_
_entity_poly.entity_id
_entity_poly.type
_entity_poly.pdbx_seq_one_letter_code
_entity_poly.pdbx_strand_id
1 'polypeptide(L)'
;MVETGSPEDGDERRARGPRTWVVLVITASVLVALVGAAVVVQRIVLDDDEATEVAAPSTTVDDDIDVEPVSTSPTRLFSRTTASGIEVRVYESDTEVFFGPMPMADDVPDWCVPESTLSVTALSADAIAQNQLPRTKAPPPEPAVQVNSGGFVEEAPVVVLLGQVGDDVTQVRLSHAGGQVDTMEPIDGIVAMAVSVPMPAGDDGPMFDPWGGVMQQLRFEVLHDDGDSDVLTRDDLWQGIPMWSDPECMGGFVPTTEVPEIPELDLPDPGPEQPADPAAEQALIEANFEALFTDLDSKDTLFRLVDDPSGIDLIMENLMKQFGPQIREIEPEIVDLVFFSPIEASFTYTSGFEPYEDGYSGQLPAYGRARLVDGVWLITRTTVCQELMKAGTGCTV
;
A
#
# COMPACT_ATOMS: atom_id res chain seq x y z
N MET A 1 -22.64 62.87 48.89
CA MET A 1 -23.12 63.63 47.71
C MET A 1 -23.56 62.56 46.74
N VAL A 2 -24.82 62.14 46.65
CA VAL A 2 -26.11 62.85 46.46
C VAL A 2 -26.16 63.64 45.15
N GLU A 3 -27.25 63.39 44.41
CA GLU A 3 -27.79 63.98 43.15
C GLU A 3 -27.25 63.41 41.83
N THR A 4 -28.02 62.64 41.02
CA THR A 4 -29.34 62.78 40.33
C THR A 4 -29.33 63.62 39.05
N GLY A 5 -29.89 63.04 37.98
CA GLY A 5 -30.29 63.69 36.73
C GLY A 5 -30.46 62.63 35.63
N SER A 6 -31.61 61.95 35.56
CA SER A 6 -32.83 62.24 34.75
C SER A 6 -32.77 61.77 33.28
N PRO A 7 -33.91 61.32 32.73
CA PRO A 7 -33.98 60.43 31.56
C PRO A 7 -34.33 61.17 30.27
N GLU A 8 -33.89 60.64 29.13
CA GLU A 8 -34.39 61.04 27.80
C GLU A 8 -35.10 59.89 27.10
N ASP A 9 -36.25 60.26 26.55
CA ASP A 9 -37.23 59.48 25.80
C ASP A 9 -36.72 58.98 24.44
N GLY A 10 -37.34 57.89 23.99
CA GLY A 10 -37.75 57.75 22.58
C GLY A 10 -37.05 56.67 21.77
N ASP A 11 -37.77 55.58 21.48
CA ASP A 11 -38.30 55.26 20.14
C ASP A 11 -38.85 53.81 20.17
N GLU A 12 -40.12 53.63 20.56
CA GLU A 12 -40.82 52.35 20.44
C GLU A 12 -41.10 52.03 18.97
N ARG A 13 -40.09 51.50 18.26
CA ARG A 13 -40.31 50.82 16.99
C ARG A 13 -40.93 49.45 17.26
N ARG A 14 -42.26 49.40 17.29
CA ARG A 14 -43.03 48.16 17.14
C ARG A 14 -42.67 47.50 15.80
N ALA A 15 -41.72 46.56 15.85
CA ALA A 15 -41.48 45.62 14.78
C ALA A 15 -42.76 44.78 14.58
N ARG A 16 -43.50 45.07 13.51
CA ARG A 16 -44.55 44.16 13.04
C ARG A 16 -43.86 42.90 12.53
N GLY A 17 -43.86 41.84 13.35
CA GLY A 17 -43.46 40.51 12.92
C GLY A 17 -44.21 40.09 11.65
N PRO A 18 -43.60 39.22 10.83
CA PRO A 18 -44.20 38.76 9.59
C PRO A 18 -45.61 38.22 9.86
N ARG A 19 -46.59 38.75 9.13
CA ARG A 19 -47.99 38.34 9.23
C ARG A 19 -48.06 36.83 9.12
N THR A 20 -48.72 36.16 10.07
CA THR A 20 -48.80 34.70 10.23
C THR A 20 -49.13 33.94 8.94
N TRP A 21 -49.84 34.58 8.00
CA TRP A 21 -50.05 34.08 6.64
C TRP A 21 -48.73 33.82 5.89
N VAL A 22 -47.75 34.73 5.91
CA VAL A 22 -46.50 34.59 5.14
C VAL A 22 -45.73 33.34 5.58
N VAL A 23 -45.72 33.04 6.88
CA VAL A 23 -45.11 31.81 7.41
C VAL A 23 -45.86 30.58 6.91
N LEU A 24 -47.20 30.57 6.94
CA LEU A 24 -48.01 29.46 6.44
C LEU A 24 -47.81 29.18 4.95
N VAL A 25 -47.66 30.22 4.12
CA VAL A 25 -47.44 30.05 2.67
C VAL A 25 -46.04 29.49 2.39
N ILE A 26 -45.03 29.93 3.12
CA ILE A 26 -43.66 29.39 2.98
C ILE A 26 -43.64 27.92 3.43
N THR A 27 -44.24 27.59 4.58
CA THR A 27 -44.28 26.21 5.07
C THR A 27 -45.05 25.29 4.13
N ALA A 28 -46.19 25.74 3.57
CA ALA A 28 -46.94 24.95 2.59
C ALA A 28 -46.15 24.74 1.28
N SER A 29 -45.41 25.76 0.82
CA SER A 29 -44.59 25.66 -0.39
C SER A 29 -43.43 24.68 -0.23
N VAL A 30 -42.77 24.68 0.94
CA VAL A 30 -41.70 23.72 1.27
C VAL A 30 -42.24 22.30 1.38
N LEU A 31 -43.41 22.11 1.98
CA LEU A 31 -44.05 20.78 2.05
C LEU A 31 -44.44 20.23 0.67
N VAL A 32 -44.97 21.06 -0.22
CA VAL A 32 -45.28 20.65 -1.60
C VAL A 32 -44.01 20.32 -2.39
N ALA A 33 -42.92 21.08 -2.19
CA ALA A 33 -41.64 20.79 -2.82
C ALA A 33 -41.02 19.47 -2.32
N LEU A 34 -41.09 19.20 -1.01
CA LEU A 34 -40.58 17.95 -0.41
C LEU A 34 -41.39 16.73 -0.82
N VAL A 35 -42.72 16.83 -0.87
CA VAL A 35 -43.58 15.74 -1.35
C VAL A 35 -43.40 15.52 -2.85
N GLY A 36 -43.24 16.59 -3.63
CA GLY A 36 -42.92 16.50 -5.06
C GLY A 36 -41.57 15.83 -5.33
N ALA A 37 -40.54 16.18 -4.56
CA ALA A 37 -39.22 15.55 -4.64
C ALA A 37 -39.26 14.07 -4.24
N ALA A 38 -39.99 13.71 -3.18
CA ALA A 38 -40.16 12.31 -2.77
C ALA A 38 -40.87 11.47 -3.84
N VAL A 39 -41.91 12.00 -4.51
CA VAL A 39 -42.63 11.29 -5.57
C VAL A 39 -41.79 11.14 -6.85
N VAL A 40 -40.93 12.12 -7.17
CA VAL A 40 -40.00 12.03 -8.31
C VAL A 40 -38.89 11.03 -8.02
N VAL A 41 -38.33 11.00 -6.81
CA VAL A 41 -37.35 9.99 -6.40
C VAL A 41 -37.97 8.59 -6.40
N GLN A 42 -39.21 8.43 -5.92
CA GLN A 42 -39.88 7.14 -5.95
C GLN A 42 -40.17 6.63 -7.37
N ARG A 43 -40.39 7.53 -8.36
CA ARG A 43 -40.56 7.14 -9.77
C ARG A 43 -39.25 6.89 -10.51
N ILE A 44 -38.15 7.53 -10.11
CA ILE A 44 -36.83 7.28 -10.72
C ILE A 44 -36.22 5.98 -10.16
N VAL A 45 -36.58 5.58 -8.95
CA VAL A 45 -36.00 4.40 -8.28
C VAL A 45 -36.82 3.11 -8.49
N LEU A 46 -38.07 3.18 -8.97
CA LEU A 46 -38.97 2.00 -9.06
C LEU A 46 -39.52 1.68 -10.46
N ASP A 47 -39.05 2.33 -11.53
CA ASP A 47 -39.52 2.07 -12.92
C ASP A 47 -38.44 1.48 -13.84
N ASP A 48 -37.34 0.92 -13.30
CA ASP A 48 -36.35 0.14 -14.07
C ASP A 48 -36.60 -1.37 -13.91
N ASP A 49 -37.62 -1.88 -14.60
CA ASP A 49 -37.86 -3.32 -14.82
C ASP A 49 -37.14 -3.85 -16.08
N GLU A 50 -36.20 -3.10 -16.66
CA GLU A 50 -35.23 -3.62 -17.63
C GLU A 50 -33.86 -3.75 -16.97
N ALA A 51 -33.73 -4.74 -16.08
CA ALA A 51 -32.43 -5.25 -15.67
C ALA A 51 -31.69 -5.68 -16.94
N THR A 52 -30.80 -4.82 -17.41
CA THR A 52 -29.83 -5.19 -18.43
C THR A 52 -28.95 -6.23 -17.75
N GLU A 53 -29.08 -7.48 -18.17
CA GLU A 53 -28.23 -8.58 -17.74
C GLU A 53 -26.79 -8.19 -18.12
N VAL A 54 -26.06 -7.57 -17.18
CA VAL A 54 -24.64 -7.29 -17.36
C VAL A 54 -23.99 -8.67 -17.33
N ALA A 55 -23.62 -9.16 -18.51
CA ALA A 55 -22.93 -10.44 -18.65
C ALA A 55 -21.76 -10.47 -17.66
N ALA A 56 -21.72 -11.51 -16.83
CA ALA A 56 -20.60 -11.73 -15.92
C ALA A 56 -19.29 -11.69 -16.73
N PRO A 57 -18.24 -11.02 -16.22
CA PRO A 57 -16.95 -10.98 -16.91
C PRO A 57 -16.47 -12.41 -17.19
N SER A 58 -16.08 -12.68 -18.44
CA SER A 58 -15.59 -14.00 -18.84
C SER A 58 -14.23 -14.28 -18.19
N THR A 59 -14.13 -15.37 -17.44
CA THR A 59 -12.86 -15.93 -16.98
C THR A 59 -12.29 -16.82 -18.08
N THR A 60 -11.04 -16.58 -18.47
CA THR A 60 -10.30 -17.48 -19.37
C THR A 60 -9.24 -18.20 -18.56
N VAL A 61 -9.37 -19.52 -18.47
CA VAL A 61 -8.29 -20.41 -18.04
C VAL A 61 -7.47 -20.71 -19.31
N ASP A 62 -6.19 -20.33 -19.31
CA ASP A 62 -5.30 -20.51 -20.46
C ASP A 62 -4.63 -21.89 -20.35
N ASP A 63 -5.14 -22.87 -21.10
CA ASP A 63 -4.67 -24.26 -21.05
C ASP A 63 -3.51 -24.58 -22.03
N ASP A 64 -3.04 -23.63 -22.85
CA ASP A 64 -2.19 -23.94 -24.03
C ASP A 64 -0.84 -23.17 -24.10
N ILE A 65 0.02 -23.28 -23.09
CA ILE A 65 1.44 -22.87 -23.20
C ILE A 65 2.37 -24.03 -22.79
N ASP A 66 2.77 -24.82 -23.78
CA ASP A 66 3.70 -25.96 -23.63
C ASP A 66 5.16 -25.47 -23.77
N VAL A 67 5.72 -24.98 -22.66
CA VAL A 67 7.14 -24.65 -22.51
C VAL A 67 7.64 -25.45 -21.32
N GLU A 68 8.73 -26.23 -21.48
CA GLU A 68 9.37 -26.91 -20.35
C GLU A 68 9.69 -25.87 -19.27
N PRO A 69 9.07 -25.95 -18.07
CA PRO A 69 9.15 -24.89 -17.08
C PRO A 69 10.58 -24.81 -16.55
N VAL A 70 11.22 -23.66 -16.76
CA VAL A 70 12.32 -23.24 -15.90
C VAL A 70 11.68 -23.15 -14.51
N SER A 71 12.13 -23.99 -13.56
CA SER A 71 11.42 -24.35 -12.31
C SER A 71 11.21 -23.20 -11.29
N THR A 72 11.29 -21.95 -11.74
CA THR A 72 11.14 -20.74 -10.94
C THR A 72 10.16 -19.74 -11.56
N SER A 73 9.55 -20.06 -12.71
CA SER A 73 8.56 -19.16 -13.31
C SER A 73 7.21 -19.30 -12.59
N PRO A 74 6.58 -18.19 -12.18
CA PRO A 74 5.25 -18.24 -11.56
C PRO A 74 4.22 -18.89 -12.49
N THR A 75 3.38 -19.78 -11.94
CA THR A 75 2.25 -20.38 -12.63
C THR A 75 1.08 -19.40 -12.61
N ARG A 76 0.53 -19.01 -13.76
CA ARG A 76 -0.68 -18.18 -13.77
C ARG A 76 -1.88 -19.05 -13.36
N LEU A 77 -2.60 -18.63 -12.31
CA LEU A 77 -3.79 -19.31 -11.84
C LEU A 77 -5.03 -18.90 -12.65
N PHE A 78 -5.28 -17.59 -12.73
CA PHE A 78 -6.38 -17.04 -13.51
C PHE A 78 -6.13 -15.57 -13.88
N SER A 79 -6.95 -15.08 -14.81
CA SER A 79 -7.04 -13.66 -15.13
C SER A 79 -8.49 -13.26 -15.35
N ARG A 80 -8.82 -12.00 -15.03
CA ARG A 80 -10.15 -11.43 -15.27
C ARG A 80 -10.07 -9.94 -15.53
N THR A 81 -11.15 -9.36 -16.03
CA THR A 81 -11.28 -7.91 -16.18
C THR A 81 -12.42 -7.42 -15.30
N THR A 82 -12.19 -6.37 -14.51
CA THR A 82 -13.22 -5.74 -13.68
C THR A 82 -14.25 -5.01 -14.55
N ALA A 83 -15.41 -4.65 -13.99
CA ALA A 83 -16.41 -3.84 -14.69
C ALA A 83 -15.87 -2.46 -15.13
N SER A 84 -14.83 -1.94 -14.47
CA SER A 84 -14.14 -0.70 -14.81
C SER A 84 -13.03 -0.86 -15.85
N GLY A 85 -12.79 -2.08 -16.36
CA GLY A 85 -11.79 -2.35 -17.39
C GLY A 85 -10.37 -2.58 -16.87
N ILE A 86 -10.19 -2.81 -15.57
CA ILE A 86 -8.89 -3.16 -14.98
C ILE A 86 -8.65 -4.65 -15.21
N GLU A 87 -7.55 -5.02 -15.84
CA GLU A 87 -7.14 -6.42 -15.99
C GLU A 87 -6.42 -6.87 -14.72
N VAL A 88 -6.90 -7.96 -14.11
CA VAL A 88 -6.33 -8.59 -12.91
C VAL A 88 -5.74 -9.93 -13.30
N ARG A 89 -4.47 -10.15 -13.00
CA ARG A 89 -3.74 -11.41 -13.26
C ARG A 89 -3.20 -11.96 -11.96
N VAL A 90 -3.48 -13.24 -11.68
CA VAL A 90 -3.01 -13.92 -10.47
C VAL A 90 -2.06 -15.04 -10.85
N TYR A 91 -0.95 -15.10 -10.13
CA TYR A 91 0.11 -16.07 -10.27
C TYR A 91 0.41 -16.72 -8.93
N GLU A 92 0.96 -17.92 -8.98
CA GLU A 92 1.44 -18.68 -7.85
C GLU A 92 2.91 -19.04 -8.09
N SER A 93 3.74 -18.82 -7.08
CA SER A 93 5.15 -19.20 -7.06
C SER A 93 5.48 -19.95 -5.77
N ASP A 94 6.63 -20.60 -5.73
CA ASP A 94 7.15 -21.19 -4.51
C ASP A 94 7.37 -20.12 -3.42
N THR A 95 6.97 -20.43 -2.19
CA THR A 95 7.16 -19.62 -0.98
C THR A 95 8.62 -19.35 -0.64
N GLU A 96 9.53 -20.23 -1.05
CA GLU A 96 10.97 -20.09 -0.75
C GLU A 96 11.55 -18.76 -1.27
N VAL A 97 10.96 -18.19 -2.32
CA VAL A 97 11.43 -16.94 -2.93
C VAL A 97 11.23 -15.73 -2.00
N PHE A 98 10.17 -15.72 -1.18
CA PHE A 98 9.78 -14.53 -0.41
C PHE A 98 10.02 -14.67 1.09
N PHE A 99 9.68 -15.82 1.68
CA PHE A 99 9.79 -16.02 3.13
C PHE A 99 10.98 -16.91 3.53
N GLY A 100 11.69 -17.47 2.56
CA GLY A 100 12.67 -18.52 2.82
C GLY A 100 12.03 -19.75 3.47
N PRO A 101 12.85 -20.72 3.92
CA PRO A 101 12.35 -21.82 4.73
C PRO A 101 11.94 -21.31 6.11
N MET A 102 10.65 -21.22 6.38
CA MET A 102 10.13 -20.95 7.72
C MET A 102 9.93 -22.27 8.47
N PRO A 103 10.77 -22.60 9.47
CA PRO A 103 10.62 -23.82 10.25
C PRO A 103 9.39 -23.70 11.16
N MET A 104 8.27 -24.24 10.70
CA MET A 104 7.06 -24.39 11.49
C MET A 104 7.12 -25.71 12.27
N ALA A 105 6.68 -25.67 13.53
CA ALA A 105 6.52 -26.90 14.31
C ALA A 105 5.52 -27.86 13.65
N ASP A 106 5.73 -29.17 13.77
CA ASP A 106 4.87 -30.19 13.13
C ASP A 106 3.40 -30.15 13.63
N ASP A 107 3.12 -29.46 14.73
CA ASP A 107 1.81 -29.37 15.38
C ASP A 107 1.04 -28.08 15.07
N VAL A 108 1.55 -27.18 14.22
CA VAL A 108 0.77 -26.01 13.80
C VAL A 108 -0.38 -26.41 12.88
N PRO A 109 -1.54 -25.74 12.96
CA PRO A 109 -2.62 -25.93 12.00
C PRO A 109 -2.16 -25.68 10.55
N ASP A 110 -2.71 -26.43 9.58
CA ASP A 110 -2.34 -26.27 8.16
C ASP A 110 -2.59 -24.86 7.63
N TRP A 111 -3.58 -24.13 8.18
CA TRP A 111 -3.85 -22.74 7.82
C TRP A 111 -2.78 -21.77 8.34
N CYS A 112 -1.91 -22.19 9.26
CA CYS A 112 -0.74 -21.42 9.68
C CYS A 112 0.48 -21.67 8.79
N VAL A 113 0.45 -22.68 7.91
CA VAL A 113 1.63 -23.08 7.13
C VAL A 113 1.51 -22.55 5.70
N PRO A 114 2.39 -21.63 5.27
CA PRO A 114 2.45 -21.23 3.87
C PRO A 114 2.82 -22.42 2.98
N GLU A 115 2.09 -22.57 1.88
CA GLU A 115 2.30 -23.56 0.82
C GLU A 115 2.95 -22.93 -0.41
N SER A 116 2.56 -21.69 -0.73
CA SER A 116 3.01 -20.97 -1.91
C SER A 116 2.85 -19.46 -1.72
N THR A 117 3.36 -18.66 -2.65
CA THR A 117 3.13 -17.21 -2.71
C THR A 117 2.24 -16.88 -3.88
N LEU A 118 1.10 -16.24 -3.60
CA LEU A 118 0.25 -15.64 -4.61
C LEU A 118 0.79 -14.25 -4.95
N SER A 119 0.81 -13.94 -6.24
CA SER A 119 1.12 -12.60 -6.76
C SER A 119 -0.03 -12.13 -7.63
N VAL A 120 -0.49 -10.92 -7.43
CA VAL A 120 -1.50 -10.27 -8.28
C VAL A 120 -0.94 -9.03 -8.94
N THR A 121 -1.31 -8.82 -10.19
CA THR A 121 -1.09 -7.55 -10.90
C THR A 121 -2.43 -7.03 -11.38
N ALA A 122 -2.73 -5.77 -11.07
CA ALA A 122 -3.84 -5.00 -11.61
C ALA A 122 -3.31 -3.99 -12.64
N LEU A 123 -3.81 -4.06 -13.87
CA LEU A 123 -3.39 -3.28 -15.03
C LEU A 123 -4.58 -2.45 -15.50
N SER A 124 -4.48 -1.14 -15.37
CA SER A 124 -5.42 -0.21 -16.02
C SER A 124 -4.77 0.40 -17.27
N ALA A 125 -5.50 1.26 -17.97
CA ALA A 125 -4.93 2.01 -19.09
C ALA A 125 -3.78 2.94 -18.66
N ASP A 126 -3.82 3.42 -17.42
CA ASP A 126 -2.99 4.53 -16.94
C ASP A 126 -2.05 4.15 -15.79
N ALA A 127 -2.23 2.97 -15.17
CA ALA A 127 -1.52 2.59 -13.95
C ALA A 127 -1.40 1.07 -13.77
N ILE A 128 -0.40 0.68 -12.99
CA ILE A 128 -0.15 -0.71 -12.55
C ILE A 128 -0.09 -0.73 -11.03
N ALA A 129 -0.76 -1.71 -10.42
CA ALA A 129 -0.60 -2.06 -9.01
C ALA A 129 -0.26 -3.53 -8.87
N GLN A 130 0.58 -3.87 -7.89
CA GLN A 130 0.98 -5.25 -7.61
C GLN A 130 0.83 -5.54 -6.13
N ASN A 131 0.49 -6.78 -5.81
CA ASN A 131 0.45 -7.25 -4.44
C ASN A 131 0.81 -8.72 -4.37
N GLN A 132 1.20 -9.17 -3.18
CA GLN A 132 1.54 -10.56 -2.91
C GLN A 132 0.81 -11.00 -1.64
N LEU A 133 0.67 -12.31 -1.46
CA LEU A 133 0.03 -12.93 -0.29
C LEU A 133 0.54 -14.37 -0.17
N PRO A 134 1.15 -14.83 0.94
CA PRO A 134 1.35 -16.25 1.17
C PRO A 134 -0.01 -16.96 1.20
N ARG A 135 -0.12 -18.02 0.41
CA ARG A 135 -1.23 -18.97 0.45
C ARG A 135 -0.90 -20.05 1.46
N THR A 136 -1.85 -20.37 2.33
CA THR A 136 -1.71 -21.41 3.33
C THR A 136 -2.24 -22.74 2.83
N LYS A 137 -1.73 -23.86 3.37
CA LYS A 137 -2.13 -25.22 2.99
C LYS A 137 -3.63 -25.50 3.18
N ALA A 138 -4.27 -24.79 4.10
CA ALA A 138 -5.71 -24.80 4.30
C ALA A 138 -6.25 -23.37 4.39
N PRO A 139 -7.51 -23.12 3.99
CA PRO A 139 -8.14 -21.81 4.18
C PRO A 139 -8.07 -21.37 5.67
N PRO A 140 -7.72 -20.11 5.93
CA PRO A 140 -7.74 -19.56 7.28
C PRO A 140 -9.17 -19.49 7.84
N PRO A 141 -9.34 -19.52 9.18
CA PRO A 141 -10.65 -19.42 9.82
C PRO A 141 -11.32 -18.06 9.60
N GLU A 142 -10.52 -17.02 9.34
CA GLU A 142 -10.96 -15.69 8.93
C GLU A 142 -10.29 -15.34 7.60
N PRO A 143 -10.93 -14.56 6.71
CA PRO A 143 -10.34 -14.14 5.45
C PRO A 143 -8.92 -13.57 5.60
N ALA A 144 -7.93 -14.21 4.99
CA ALA A 144 -6.59 -13.65 4.86
C ALA A 144 -6.57 -12.72 3.66
N VAL A 145 -6.41 -11.42 3.88
CA VAL A 145 -6.35 -10.46 2.78
C VAL A 145 -5.15 -9.55 2.92
N GLN A 146 -4.63 -9.12 1.77
CA GLN A 146 -3.64 -8.07 1.69
C GLN A 146 -4.07 -7.11 0.61
N VAL A 147 -3.81 -5.83 0.85
CA VAL A 147 -4.16 -4.75 -0.05
C VAL A 147 -2.93 -3.91 -0.34
N ASN A 148 -2.80 -3.52 -1.60
CA ASN A 148 -1.74 -2.63 -2.05
C ASN A 148 -2.32 -1.64 -3.07
N SER A 149 -1.57 -0.61 -3.41
CA SER A 149 -1.96 0.33 -4.45
C SER A 149 -0.77 0.82 -5.26
N GLY A 150 -1.03 1.25 -6.48
CA GLY A 150 -0.06 1.82 -7.40
C GLY A 150 -0.72 2.88 -8.28
N GLY A 151 0.04 3.52 -9.19
CA GLY A 151 -0.52 4.54 -10.08
C GLY A 151 -0.57 5.96 -9.51
N PHE A 152 0.07 6.24 -8.37
CA PHE A 152 0.01 7.57 -7.75
C PHE A 152 0.77 8.62 -8.54
N VAL A 153 1.90 8.27 -9.15
CA VAL A 153 2.69 9.20 -9.98
C VAL A 153 2.02 9.47 -11.32
N GLU A 154 1.28 8.50 -11.84
CA GLU A 154 0.44 8.67 -13.01
C GLU A 154 -0.87 9.41 -12.70
N GLU A 155 -1.09 9.86 -11.45
CA GLU A 155 -2.32 10.49 -10.96
C GLU A 155 -3.59 9.64 -11.21
N ALA A 156 -3.40 8.33 -11.37
CA ALA A 156 -4.44 7.35 -11.70
C ALA A 156 -4.38 6.14 -10.74
N PRO A 157 -4.56 6.35 -9.43
CA PRO A 157 -4.31 5.30 -8.46
C PRO A 157 -5.28 4.13 -8.63
N VAL A 158 -4.72 2.93 -8.50
CA VAL A 158 -5.41 1.64 -8.53
C VAL A 158 -5.11 0.92 -7.23
N VAL A 159 -6.15 0.50 -6.53
CA VAL A 159 -6.05 -0.40 -5.39
C VAL A 159 -6.21 -1.82 -5.90
N VAL A 160 -5.36 -2.73 -5.43
CA VAL A 160 -5.47 -4.17 -5.67
C VAL A 160 -5.52 -4.91 -4.34
N LEU A 161 -6.48 -5.80 -4.20
CA LEU A 161 -6.67 -6.69 -3.06
C LEU A 161 -6.45 -8.13 -3.51
N LEU A 162 -5.69 -8.89 -2.73
CA LEU A 162 -5.48 -10.32 -2.89
C LEU A 162 -5.85 -11.00 -1.59
N GLY A 163 -6.57 -12.12 -1.65
CA GLY A 163 -7.00 -12.82 -0.46
C GLY A 163 -7.19 -14.32 -0.65
N GLN A 164 -7.16 -15.04 0.48
CA GLN A 164 -7.56 -16.42 0.62
C GLN A 164 -8.75 -16.47 1.60
N VAL A 165 -9.83 -17.11 1.19
CA VAL A 165 -11.10 -17.17 1.92
C VAL A 165 -11.56 -18.62 2.12
N GLY A 166 -12.47 -18.83 3.06
CA GLY A 166 -13.08 -20.14 3.35
C GLY A 166 -14.01 -20.64 2.24
N ASP A 167 -14.29 -21.95 2.26
CA ASP A 167 -15.15 -22.63 1.28
C ASP A 167 -16.64 -22.22 1.39
N ASP A 168 -17.02 -21.62 2.51
CA ASP A 168 -18.35 -21.06 2.77
C ASP A 168 -18.58 -19.70 2.11
N VAL A 169 -17.53 -19.06 1.60
CA VAL A 169 -17.63 -17.75 0.91
C VAL A 169 -18.13 -17.93 -0.51
N THR A 170 -19.27 -17.31 -0.81
CA THR A 170 -19.89 -17.36 -2.14
C THR A 170 -19.55 -16.16 -3.00
N GLN A 171 -19.32 -14.99 -2.40
CA GLN A 171 -19.00 -13.77 -3.12
C GLN A 171 -18.18 -12.82 -2.26
N VAL A 172 -17.28 -12.09 -2.88
CA VAL A 172 -16.60 -10.94 -2.26
C VAL A 172 -16.87 -9.66 -3.04
N ARG A 173 -16.80 -8.53 -2.32
CA ARG A 173 -17.01 -7.21 -2.87
C ARG A 173 -15.98 -6.23 -2.32
N LEU A 174 -15.22 -5.61 -3.23
CA LEU A 174 -14.40 -4.43 -2.94
C LEU A 174 -15.17 -3.20 -3.38
N SER A 175 -15.28 -2.20 -2.51
CA SER A 175 -15.89 -0.92 -2.86
C SER A 175 -15.10 0.25 -2.31
N HIS A 176 -15.13 1.36 -3.03
CA HIS A 176 -14.56 2.63 -2.61
C HIS A 176 -15.68 3.68 -2.46
N ALA A 177 -15.56 4.61 -1.49
CA ALA A 177 -16.57 5.65 -1.24
C ALA A 177 -16.86 6.55 -2.46
N GLY A 178 -15.92 6.62 -3.41
CA GLY A 178 -16.07 7.27 -4.72
C GLY A 178 -16.97 6.51 -5.71
N GLY A 179 -17.59 5.40 -5.32
CA GLY A 179 -18.58 4.65 -6.11
C GLY A 179 -18.01 3.52 -6.97
N GLN A 180 -16.70 3.31 -6.97
CA GLN A 180 -16.07 2.19 -7.66
C GLN A 180 -16.32 0.90 -6.89
N VAL A 181 -16.70 -0.16 -7.60
CA VAL A 181 -17.04 -1.47 -7.04
C VAL A 181 -16.49 -2.56 -7.93
N ASP A 182 -15.96 -3.59 -7.30
CA ASP A 182 -15.54 -4.84 -7.94
C ASP A 182 -16.08 -6.01 -7.11
N THR A 183 -16.56 -7.05 -7.79
CA THR A 183 -17.19 -8.23 -7.18
C THR A 183 -16.71 -9.49 -7.88
N MET A 184 -16.48 -10.55 -7.12
CA MET A 184 -16.17 -11.87 -7.70
C MET A 184 -16.60 -13.00 -6.78
N GLU A 185 -16.85 -14.17 -7.37
CA GLU A 185 -16.88 -15.45 -6.65
C GLU A 185 -15.43 -15.93 -6.45
N PRO A 186 -15.07 -16.52 -5.30
CA PRO A 186 -13.74 -17.09 -5.10
C PRO A 186 -13.42 -18.18 -6.12
N ILE A 187 -12.19 -18.23 -6.62
CA ILE A 187 -11.69 -19.29 -7.50
C ILE A 187 -10.71 -20.11 -6.66
N ASP A 188 -11.08 -21.34 -6.32
CA ASP A 188 -10.30 -22.23 -5.45
C ASP A 188 -9.91 -21.58 -4.11
N GLY A 189 -10.86 -20.85 -3.50
CA GLY A 189 -10.65 -20.11 -2.26
C GLY A 189 -9.82 -18.83 -2.42
N ILE A 190 -9.47 -18.43 -3.64
CA ILE A 190 -8.66 -17.23 -3.91
C ILE A 190 -9.54 -16.11 -4.44
N VAL A 191 -9.30 -14.89 -3.94
CA VAL A 191 -9.93 -13.66 -4.39
C VAL A 191 -8.87 -12.64 -4.81
N ALA A 192 -9.08 -12.00 -5.96
CA ALA A 192 -8.21 -10.95 -6.48
C ALA A 192 -9.05 -9.84 -7.11
N MET A 193 -9.05 -8.67 -6.48
CA MET A 193 -9.91 -7.54 -6.83
C MET A 193 -9.13 -6.26 -7.06
N ALA A 194 -9.71 -5.38 -7.87
CA ALA A 194 -9.12 -4.08 -8.13
C ALA A 194 -10.18 -3.00 -8.31
N VAL A 195 -9.92 -1.82 -7.76
CA VAL A 195 -10.74 -0.62 -7.99
C VAL A 195 -9.83 0.56 -8.30
N SER A 196 -10.20 1.35 -9.30
CA SER A 196 -9.61 2.69 -9.46
C SER A 196 -10.11 3.56 -8.32
N VAL A 197 -9.26 4.43 -7.81
CA VAL A 197 -9.63 5.36 -6.74
C VAL A 197 -9.40 6.79 -7.22
N PRO A 198 -10.31 7.74 -6.93
CA PRO A 198 -10.06 9.13 -7.26
C PRO A 198 -8.92 9.66 -6.40
N MET A 199 -8.02 10.43 -7.01
CA MET A 199 -7.08 11.25 -6.25
C MET A 199 -7.87 12.21 -5.34
N PRO A 200 -7.56 12.30 -4.03
CA PRO A 200 -8.22 13.24 -3.15
C PRO A 200 -8.08 14.67 -3.68
N ALA A 201 -9.19 15.35 -3.90
CA ALA A 201 -9.17 16.77 -4.29
C ALA A 201 -8.76 17.61 -3.06
N GLY A 202 -7.49 18.02 -2.96
CA GLY A 202 -7.04 18.84 -1.84
C GLY A 202 -5.76 19.62 -2.14
N ASP A 203 -5.88 20.95 -2.11
CA ASP A 203 -4.76 21.92 -2.16
C ASP A 203 -4.11 22.18 -0.77
N ASP A 204 -4.64 21.61 0.33
CA ASP A 204 -4.35 22.10 1.70
C ASP A 204 -3.87 21.05 2.72
N GLY A 205 -3.36 19.90 2.27
CA GLY A 205 -2.70 18.93 3.17
C GLY A 205 -1.47 18.34 2.52
N PRO A 206 -0.41 17.98 3.28
CA PRO A 206 0.65 17.16 2.71
C PRO A 206 -0.02 15.92 2.11
N MET A 207 0.23 15.71 0.82
CA MET A 207 -0.27 14.65 -0.06
C MET A 207 -0.08 13.21 0.48
N PHE A 208 0.46 13.05 1.70
CA PHE A 208 1.14 11.86 2.21
C PHE A 208 0.40 11.07 3.30
N ASP A 209 -0.94 11.13 3.29
CA ASP A 209 -1.72 9.95 3.67
C ASP A 209 -2.56 9.45 2.48
N PRO A 210 -1.96 9.20 1.29
CA PRO A 210 -2.71 8.66 0.17
C PRO A 210 -3.23 7.29 0.55
N TRP A 211 -2.45 6.54 1.34
CA TRP A 211 -2.82 5.29 1.94
C TRP A 211 -3.99 5.46 2.90
N GLY A 212 -3.86 6.20 4.00
CA GLY A 212 -4.94 6.27 4.98
C GLY A 212 -6.18 6.96 4.45
N GLY A 213 -6.09 7.99 3.60
CA GLY A 213 -7.26 8.62 3.00
C GLY A 213 -8.04 7.71 2.05
N VAL A 214 -7.35 7.05 1.11
CA VAL A 214 -7.96 6.14 0.14
C VAL A 214 -8.39 4.84 0.82
N MET A 215 -7.53 4.26 1.66
CA MET A 215 -7.78 2.97 2.29
C MET A 215 -8.88 3.05 3.36
N GLN A 216 -9.05 4.20 4.04
CA GLN A 216 -10.20 4.45 4.92
C GLN A 216 -11.54 4.48 4.16
N GLN A 217 -11.50 4.72 2.85
CA GLN A 217 -12.68 4.73 1.99
C GLN A 217 -12.93 3.38 1.32
N LEU A 218 -12.04 2.40 1.51
CA LEU A 218 -12.26 1.04 1.06
C LEU A 218 -13.17 0.29 2.02
N ARG A 219 -14.04 -0.53 1.45
CA ARG A 219 -14.87 -1.49 2.16
C ARG A 219 -14.77 -2.83 1.43
N PHE A 220 -14.29 -3.84 2.14
CA PHE A 220 -14.25 -5.22 1.69
C PHE A 220 -15.32 -6.02 2.42
N GLU A 221 -16.21 -6.63 1.67
CA GLU A 221 -17.36 -7.39 2.16
C GLU A 221 -17.28 -8.82 1.64
N VAL A 222 -17.45 -9.78 2.53
CA VAL A 222 -17.41 -11.23 2.28
C VAL A 222 -18.81 -11.75 2.52
N LEU A 223 -19.41 -12.41 1.52
CA LEU A 223 -20.75 -12.99 1.59
C LEU A 223 -20.65 -14.50 1.68
N HIS A 224 -21.32 -15.08 2.67
CA HIS A 224 -21.30 -16.50 3.00
C HIS A 224 -22.52 -17.23 2.40
N ASP A 225 -22.47 -18.56 2.34
CA ASP A 225 -23.51 -19.40 1.74
C ASP A 225 -24.84 -19.42 2.51
N ASP A 226 -24.79 -19.12 3.81
CA ASP A 226 -25.96 -18.92 4.66
C ASP A 226 -26.63 -17.55 4.49
N GLY A 227 -26.01 -16.66 3.71
CA GLY A 227 -26.45 -15.31 3.43
C GLY A 227 -25.96 -14.26 4.44
N ASP A 228 -25.17 -14.65 5.44
CA ASP A 228 -24.48 -13.71 6.32
C ASP A 228 -23.33 -13.02 5.57
N SER A 229 -22.90 -11.87 6.10
CA SER A 229 -21.83 -11.09 5.49
C SER A 229 -20.90 -10.47 6.53
N ASP A 230 -19.60 -10.65 6.32
CA ASP A 230 -18.56 -9.98 7.09
C ASP A 230 -18.04 -8.76 6.34
N VAL A 231 -17.70 -7.71 7.09
CA VAL A 231 -17.07 -6.50 6.55
C VAL A 231 -15.76 -6.32 7.25
N LEU A 232 -14.67 -6.48 6.49
CA LEU A 232 -13.33 -6.23 7.03
C LEU A 232 -13.14 -4.73 7.21
N THR A 233 -12.68 -4.37 8.39
CA THR A 233 -12.28 -3.02 8.74
C THR A 233 -10.95 -2.69 8.08
N ARG A 234 -10.60 -1.40 8.09
CA ARG A 234 -9.27 -0.95 7.68
C ARG A 234 -8.17 -1.68 8.45
N ASP A 235 -8.36 -1.86 9.75
CA ASP A 235 -7.32 -2.46 10.58
C ASP A 235 -7.14 -3.94 10.22
N ASP A 236 -8.21 -4.65 9.82
CA ASP A 236 -8.12 -6.02 9.29
C ASP A 236 -7.35 -6.07 7.96
N LEU A 237 -7.61 -5.12 7.05
CA LEU A 237 -6.88 -5.01 5.78
C LEU A 237 -5.38 -4.70 5.96
N TRP A 238 -5.02 -4.01 7.05
CA TRP A 238 -3.63 -3.61 7.34
C TRP A 238 -2.87 -4.62 8.19
N GLN A 239 -3.52 -5.23 9.17
CA GLN A 239 -2.94 -6.32 9.95
C GLN A 239 -2.70 -7.56 9.07
N GLY A 240 -3.38 -7.61 7.92
CA GLY A 240 -3.04 -8.50 6.83
C GLY A 240 -3.52 -9.91 7.12
N ILE A 241 -2.59 -10.85 7.13
CA ILE A 241 -2.88 -12.28 7.17
C ILE A 241 -3.00 -12.70 8.62
N PRO A 242 -4.14 -13.27 9.06
CA PRO A 242 -4.37 -13.65 10.44
C PRO A 242 -3.23 -14.48 11.06
N MET A 243 -2.51 -15.27 10.26
CA MET A 243 -1.38 -16.08 10.70
C MET A 243 -0.28 -15.29 11.41
N TRP A 244 -0.07 -14.00 11.08
CA TRP A 244 0.99 -13.19 11.68
C TRP A 244 0.61 -12.60 13.04
N SER A 245 -0.68 -12.57 13.33
CA SER A 245 -1.23 -12.06 14.59
C SER A 245 -1.78 -13.17 15.49
N ASP A 246 -2.08 -14.34 14.93
CA ASP A 246 -2.69 -15.44 15.68
C ASP A 246 -1.65 -16.15 16.58
N PRO A 247 -1.90 -16.24 17.89
CA PRO A 247 -1.00 -16.93 18.82
C PRO A 247 -0.76 -18.42 18.51
N GLU A 248 -1.71 -19.13 17.88
CA GLU A 248 -1.55 -20.52 17.47
C GLU A 248 -0.52 -20.67 16.35
N CYS A 249 -0.53 -19.73 15.40
CA CYS A 249 0.47 -19.68 14.33
C CYS A 249 1.82 -19.17 14.86
N MET A 250 1.80 -18.06 15.61
CA MET A 250 3.01 -17.42 16.13
C MET A 250 3.74 -18.28 17.17
N GLY A 251 3.02 -19.07 17.97
CA GLY A 251 3.61 -20.00 18.94
C GLY A 251 4.34 -21.19 18.32
N GLY A 252 4.04 -21.47 17.04
CA GLY A 252 4.67 -22.52 16.25
C GLY A 252 5.96 -22.12 15.56
N PHE A 253 6.28 -20.82 15.51
CA PHE A 253 7.60 -20.36 15.10
C PHE A 253 8.60 -20.82 16.16
N VAL A 254 9.30 -21.91 15.87
CA VAL A 254 10.47 -22.29 16.64
C VAL A 254 11.49 -21.21 16.32
N PRO A 255 11.87 -20.33 17.27
CA PRO A 255 12.97 -19.42 17.03
C PRO A 255 14.16 -20.33 16.78
N THR A 256 14.59 -20.45 15.53
CA THR A 256 15.89 -21.04 15.27
C THR A 256 16.85 -20.08 15.93
N THR A 257 17.33 -20.45 17.12
CA THR A 257 18.30 -19.63 17.87
C THR A 257 19.62 -19.52 17.14
N GLU A 258 19.79 -20.27 16.05
CA GLU A 258 20.82 -20.05 15.08
C GLU A 258 20.38 -18.88 14.20
N VAL A 259 20.94 -17.70 14.50
CA VAL A 259 20.96 -16.58 13.56
C VAL A 259 21.47 -17.16 12.24
N PRO A 260 20.67 -17.12 11.14
CA PRO A 260 21.12 -17.65 9.88
C PRO A 260 22.46 -17.03 9.52
N GLU A 261 23.41 -17.87 9.08
CA GLU A 261 24.69 -17.37 8.59
C GLU A 261 24.39 -16.35 7.50
N ILE A 262 24.77 -15.11 7.77
CA ILE A 262 24.52 -14.00 6.86
C ILE A 262 25.32 -14.29 5.59
N PRO A 263 24.66 -14.54 4.43
CA PRO A 263 25.39 -14.84 3.22
C PRO A 263 26.24 -13.63 2.85
N GLU A 264 27.52 -13.87 2.54
CA GLU A 264 28.36 -12.85 1.93
C GLU A 264 27.73 -12.47 0.57
N LEU A 265 27.47 -11.17 0.38
CA LEU A 265 26.98 -10.65 -0.88
C LEU A 265 28.19 -10.38 -1.79
N ASP A 266 28.32 -11.15 -2.85
CA ASP A 266 29.37 -10.95 -3.84
C ASP A 266 28.98 -9.85 -4.83
N LEU A 267 29.85 -8.86 -5.00
CA LEU A 267 29.74 -7.92 -6.10
C LEU A 267 30.21 -8.57 -7.41
N PRO A 268 29.61 -8.20 -8.55
CA PRO A 268 30.10 -8.64 -9.85
C PRO A 268 31.48 -8.06 -10.16
N ASP A 269 32.16 -8.65 -11.14
CA ASP A 269 33.45 -8.14 -11.61
C ASP A 269 33.37 -6.66 -12.03
N PRO A 270 34.41 -5.85 -11.76
CA PRO A 270 34.48 -4.48 -12.23
C PRO A 270 34.32 -4.36 -13.75
N GLY A 271 33.68 -3.28 -14.19
CA GLY A 271 33.48 -3.00 -15.61
C GLY A 271 34.78 -2.75 -16.37
N PRO A 272 34.76 -2.83 -17.72
CA PRO A 272 35.94 -2.67 -18.56
C PRO A 272 36.54 -1.26 -18.53
N GLU A 273 35.75 -0.27 -18.13
CA GLU A 273 36.16 1.12 -17.95
C GLU A 273 36.00 1.51 -16.48
N GLN A 274 37.03 2.14 -15.93
CA GLN A 274 37.10 2.57 -14.53
C GLN A 274 37.28 4.08 -14.48
N PRO A 275 36.92 4.75 -13.37
CA PRO A 275 37.29 6.15 -13.17
C PRO A 275 38.80 6.36 -13.27
N ALA A 276 39.21 7.60 -13.54
CA ALA A 276 40.64 7.93 -13.68
C ALA A 276 41.44 7.68 -12.39
N ASP A 277 40.79 7.86 -11.24
CA ASP A 277 41.33 7.56 -9.91
C ASP A 277 40.25 6.84 -9.09
N PRO A 278 40.12 5.50 -9.22
CA PRO A 278 39.06 4.75 -8.56
C PRO A 278 39.08 4.89 -7.03
N ALA A 279 40.26 5.02 -6.42
CA ALA A 279 40.39 5.17 -4.98
C ALA A 279 39.86 6.52 -4.48
N ALA A 280 40.12 7.60 -5.23
CA ALA A 280 39.57 8.91 -4.90
C ALA A 280 38.04 8.94 -5.07
N GLU A 281 37.51 8.35 -6.14
CA GLU A 281 36.06 8.29 -6.37
C GLU A 281 35.35 7.41 -5.34
N GLN A 282 35.96 6.29 -4.92
CA GLN A 282 35.43 5.43 -3.86
C GLN A 282 35.29 6.20 -2.55
N ALA A 283 36.33 6.94 -2.15
CA ALA A 283 36.30 7.75 -0.93
C ALA A 283 35.20 8.84 -0.98
N LEU A 284 34.86 9.36 -2.17
CA LEU A 284 33.74 10.30 -2.32
C LEU A 284 32.39 9.61 -2.16
N ILE A 285 32.22 8.41 -2.69
CA ILE A 285 31.00 7.62 -2.52
C ILE A 285 30.79 7.28 -1.04
N GLU A 286 31.81 6.77 -0.36
CA GLU A 286 31.78 6.44 1.07
C GLU A 286 31.40 7.67 1.92
N ALA A 287 32.05 8.82 1.68
CA ALA A 287 31.76 10.05 2.42
C ALA A 287 30.33 10.57 2.16
N ASN A 288 29.83 10.46 0.93
CA ASN A 288 28.46 10.86 0.60
C ASN A 288 27.43 9.89 1.19
N PHE A 289 27.73 8.60 1.24
CA PHE A 289 26.88 7.59 1.86
C PHE A 289 26.75 7.83 3.37
N GLU A 290 27.87 8.02 4.08
CA GLU A 290 27.88 8.37 5.50
C GLU A 290 27.11 9.67 5.77
N ALA A 291 27.37 10.72 4.98
CA ALA A 291 26.70 12.01 5.13
C ALA A 291 25.19 11.95 4.87
N LEU A 292 24.74 11.10 3.95
CA LEU A 292 23.32 10.89 3.67
C LEU A 292 22.59 10.33 4.89
N PHE A 293 23.10 9.26 5.49
CA PHE A 293 22.42 8.61 6.62
C PHE A 293 22.60 9.35 7.95
N THR A 294 23.67 10.12 8.11
CA THR A 294 23.85 11.02 9.27
C THR A 294 22.73 12.07 9.37
N ASP A 295 22.19 12.50 8.22
CA ASP A 295 21.20 13.58 8.12
C ASP A 295 20.05 13.17 7.18
N LEU A 296 19.60 11.91 7.28
CA LEU A 296 18.61 11.32 6.37
C LEU A 296 17.24 12.01 6.47
N ASP A 297 16.93 12.62 7.61
CA ASP A 297 15.70 13.37 7.85
C ASP A 297 15.72 14.79 7.26
N SER A 298 16.86 15.22 6.71
CA SER A 298 17.02 16.53 6.10
C SER A 298 16.72 16.50 4.61
N LYS A 299 15.69 17.26 4.22
CA LYS A 299 15.33 17.49 2.82
C LYS A 299 16.52 18.01 2.00
N ASP A 300 17.29 18.96 2.52
CA ASP A 300 18.44 19.51 1.81
C ASP A 300 19.52 18.44 1.55
N THR A 301 19.70 17.50 2.49
CA THR A 301 20.63 16.37 2.33
C THR A 301 20.11 15.39 1.29
N LEU A 302 18.83 15.02 1.32
CA LEU A 302 18.20 14.16 0.30
C LEU A 302 18.37 14.75 -1.11
N PHE A 303 18.05 16.04 -1.30
CA PHE A 303 18.17 16.69 -2.61
C PHE A 303 19.60 16.84 -3.11
N ARG A 304 20.59 16.83 -2.21
CA ARG A 304 22.00 16.97 -2.54
C ARG A 304 22.68 15.64 -2.82
N LEU A 305 22.23 14.55 -2.20
CA LEU A 305 22.95 13.27 -2.17
C LEU A 305 22.19 12.11 -2.79
N VAL A 306 20.90 12.26 -3.11
CA VAL A 306 20.09 11.23 -3.78
C VAL A 306 19.86 11.61 -5.25
N ASP A 307 20.03 10.67 -6.16
CA ASP A 307 19.89 10.93 -7.61
C ASP A 307 18.45 11.29 -8.04
N ASP A 308 17.45 10.74 -7.34
CA ASP A 308 16.04 11.10 -7.46
C ASP A 308 15.36 11.15 -6.08
N PRO A 309 15.39 12.32 -5.41
CA PRO A 309 14.86 12.49 -4.05
C PRO A 309 13.32 12.60 -4.01
N SER A 310 12.63 12.58 -5.16
CA SER A 310 11.23 12.98 -5.29
C SER A 310 10.31 12.18 -4.35
N GLY A 311 9.69 12.84 -3.37
CA GLY A 311 8.77 12.19 -2.42
C GLY A 311 9.44 11.42 -1.28
N ILE A 312 10.78 11.28 -1.24
CA ILE A 312 11.48 10.66 -0.11
C ILE A 312 11.38 11.54 1.14
N ASP A 313 11.47 12.86 0.98
CA ASP A 313 11.34 13.82 2.07
C ASP A 313 10.02 13.66 2.84
N LEU A 314 8.95 13.39 2.11
CA LEU A 314 7.61 13.22 2.65
C LEU A 314 7.45 11.87 3.36
N ILE A 315 8.07 10.81 2.83
CA ILE A 315 8.16 9.51 3.51
C ILE A 315 8.95 9.64 4.81
N MET A 316 10.08 10.36 4.79
CA MET A 316 10.92 10.58 5.95
C MET A 316 10.18 11.32 7.06
N GLU A 317 9.30 12.29 6.76
CA GLU A 317 8.49 12.94 7.79
C GLU A 317 7.61 11.96 8.58
N ASN A 318 7.05 10.93 7.93
CA ASN A 318 6.26 9.91 8.62
C ASN A 318 7.15 8.93 9.39
N LEU A 319 8.22 8.45 8.75
CA LEU A 319 9.17 7.54 9.39
C LEU A 319 9.81 8.17 10.62
N MET A 320 10.15 9.45 10.60
CA MET A 320 10.73 10.14 11.75
C MET A 320 9.76 10.26 12.94
N LYS A 321 8.44 10.21 12.72
CA LYS A 321 7.45 10.17 13.81
C LYS A 321 7.43 8.81 14.50
N GLN A 322 7.64 7.73 13.74
CA GLN A 322 7.54 6.36 14.23
C GLN A 322 8.88 5.80 14.70
N PHE A 323 9.94 6.04 13.94
CA PHE A 323 11.28 5.46 14.08
C PHE A 323 12.39 6.51 14.19
N GLY A 324 12.04 7.76 14.54
CA GLY A 324 13.02 8.86 14.59
C GLY A 324 14.25 8.63 15.48
N PRO A 325 14.15 7.97 16.64
CA PRO A 325 15.33 7.57 17.41
C PRO A 325 16.24 6.60 16.63
N GLN A 326 15.67 5.52 16.10
CA GLN A 326 16.41 4.49 15.35
C GLN A 326 17.08 5.04 14.09
N ILE A 327 16.40 5.93 13.36
CA ILE A 327 16.96 6.58 12.16
C ILE A 327 18.18 7.44 12.50
N ARG A 328 18.21 8.08 13.68
CA ARG A 328 19.35 8.90 14.10
C ARG A 328 20.53 8.08 14.64
N GLU A 329 20.33 6.78 14.84
CA GLU A 329 21.33 5.84 15.33
C GLU A 329 21.89 4.97 14.19
N ILE A 330 21.49 5.22 12.94
CA ILE A 330 22.02 4.53 11.76
C ILE A 330 23.53 4.83 11.64
N GLU A 331 24.32 3.78 11.61
CA GLU A 331 25.77 3.81 11.39
C GLU A 331 26.07 3.00 10.13
N PRO A 332 26.00 3.61 8.94
CA PRO A 332 26.18 2.87 7.70
C PRO A 332 27.67 2.58 7.42
N GLU A 333 27.94 1.44 6.80
CA GLU A 333 29.29 1.06 6.38
C GLU A 333 29.24 0.39 4.99
N ILE A 334 30.00 0.94 4.03
CA ILE A 334 30.26 0.26 2.76
C ILE A 334 31.31 -0.82 3.01
N VAL A 335 30.98 -2.07 2.67
CA VAL A 335 31.83 -3.25 2.90
C VAL A 335 32.73 -3.51 1.68
N ASP A 336 32.14 -3.49 0.49
CA ASP A 336 32.85 -3.65 -0.78
C ASP A 336 32.25 -2.72 -1.85
N LEU A 337 33.05 -2.32 -2.84
CA LEU A 337 32.64 -1.39 -3.90
C LEU A 337 33.33 -1.71 -5.22
N VAL A 338 32.54 -1.79 -6.29
CA VAL A 338 33.02 -1.97 -7.67
C VAL A 338 32.47 -0.88 -8.59
N PHE A 339 33.29 -0.40 -9.51
CA PHE A 339 32.84 0.47 -10.59
C PHE A 339 32.48 -0.36 -11.81
N PHE A 340 31.26 -0.18 -12.33
CA PHE A 340 30.84 -0.74 -13.62
C PHE A 340 31.21 0.14 -14.80
N SER A 341 31.34 1.44 -14.55
CA SER A 341 31.77 2.43 -15.52
C SER A 341 32.42 3.61 -14.79
N PRO A 342 33.02 4.57 -15.50
CA PRO A 342 33.55 5.79 -14.88
C PRO A 342 32.50 6.65 -14.14
N ILE A 343 31.19 6.37 -14.32
CA ILE A 343 30.09 7.16 -13.77
C ILE A 343 29.07 6.33 -12.98
N GLU A 344 29.27 5.02 -12.81
CA GLU A 344 28.38 4.16 -12.03
C GLU A 344 29.19 3.19 -11.16
N ALA A 345 28.78 3.07 -9.90
CA ALA A 345 29.33 2.12 -8.94
C ALA A 345 28.20 1.31 -8.27
N SER A 346 28.55 0.09 -7.87
CA SER A 346 27.75 -0.75 -6.98
C SER A 346 28.57 -1.13 -5.77
N PHE A 347 27.91 -1.30 -4.66
CA PHE A 347 28.56 -1.61 -3.41
C PHE A 347 27.68 -2.52 -2.55
N THR A 348 28.30 -3.24 -1.63
CA THR A 348 27.60 -3.88 -0.52
C THR A 348 27.77 -3.02 0.72
N TYR A 349 26.75 -2.97 1.57
CA TYR A 349 26.80 -2.17 2.78
C TYR A 349 25.98 -2.79 3.90
N THR A 350 26.30 -2.43 5.13
CA THR A 350 25.41 -2.54 6.30
C THR A 350 24.94 -1.14 6.67
N SER A 351 23.70 -1.00 7.15
CA SER A 351 23.19 0.31 7.57
C SER A 351 23.19 0.49 9.08
N GLY A 352 23.17 -0.60 9.86
CA GLY A 352 22.87 -0.53 11.28
C GLY A 352 21.42 -0.12 11.58
N PHE A 353 20.55 0.02 10.55
CA PHE A 353 19.17 0.42 10.75
C PHE A 353 18.34 -0.72 11.33
N GLU A 354 17.93 -0.57 12.58
CA GLU A 354 17.28 -1.61 13.38
C GLU A 354 15.89 -1.14 13.85
N PRO A 355 14.88 -1.08 12.96
CA PRO A 355 13.56 -0.53 13.29
C PRO A 355 12.78 -1.37 14.30
N TYR A 356 13.10 -2.67 14.44
CA TYR A 356 12.37 -3.62 15.28
C TYR A 356 13.15 -4.12 16.49
N GLU A 357 14.39 -3.67 16.70
CA GLU A 357 15.27 -4.12 17.79
C GLU A 357 15.45 -5.65 17.81
N ASP A 358 15.40 -6.29 16.64
CA ASP A 358 15.53 -7.75 16.51
C ASP A 358 16.98 -8.23 16.56
N GLY A 359 17.92 -7.29 16.44
CA GLY A 359 19.37 -7.52 16.52
C GLY A 359 19.98 -8.11 15.25
N TYR A 360 19.21 -8.20 14.17
CA TYR A 360 19.55 -8.83 12.91
C TYR A 360 19.34 -7.89 11.72
N SER A 361 18.21 -7.19 11.65
CA SER A 361 17.81 -6.34 10.52
C SER A 361 18.84 -5.26 10.19
N GLY A 362 19.49 -4.69 11.21
CA GLY A 362 20.55 -3.70 11.02
C GLY A 362 21.88 -4.27 10.50
N GLN A 363 22.13 -5.58 10.69
CA GLN A 363 23.37 -6.24 10.29
C GLN A 363 23.29 -6.91 8.92
N LEU A 364 22.09 -7.00 8.34
CA LEU A 364 21.89 -7.57 7.02
C LEU A 364 22.64 -6.76 5.96
N PRO A 365 23.58 -7.37 5.21
CA PRO A 365 24.22 -6.73 4.10
C PRO A 365 23.19 -6.48 3.00
N ALA A 366 23.39 -5.38 2.30
CA ALA A 366 22.49 -4.84 1.31
C ALA A 366 23.27 -4.40 0.08
N TYR A 367 22.63 -4.43 -1.10
CA TYR A 367 23.21 -3.85 -2.32
C TYR A 367 22.86 -2.37 -2.45
N GLY A 368 23.88 -1.55 -2.68
CA GLY A 368 23.76 -0.14 -2.97
C GLY A 368 24.30 0.22 -4.36
N ARG A 369 23.88 1.39 -4.86
CA ARG A 369 24.36 1.96 -6.11
C ARG A 369 24.62 3.44 -5.95
N ALA A 370 25.62 3.94 -6.66
CA ALA A 370 25.92 5.35 -6.79
C ALA A 370 26.13 5.73 -8.26
N ARG A 371 25.77 6.97 -8.62
CA ARG A 371 25.94 7.54 -9.96
C ARG A 371 26.62 8.89 -9.89
N LEU A 372 27.55 9.14 -10.81
CA LEU A 372 28.19 10.45 -10.96
C LEU A 372 27.30 11.37 -11.80
N VAL A 373 26.67 12.35 -11.16
CA VAL A 373 25.80 13.34 -11.81
C VAL A 373 26.39 14.73 -11.57
N ASP A 374 26.68 15.46 -12.66
CA ASP A 374 27.27 16.80 -12.62
C ASP A 374 28.53 16.92 -11.74
N GLY A 375 29.34 15.84 -11.70
CA GLY A 375 30.59 15.78 -10.93
C GLY A 375 30.40 15.46 -9.44
N VAL A 376 29.21 15.04 -9.02
CA VAL A 376 28.91 14.59 -7.65
C VAL A 376 28.40 13.16 -7.68
N TRP A 377 28.96 12.29 -6.84
CA TRP A 377 28.43 10.94 -6.65
C TRP A 377 27.16 10.99 -5.80
N LEU A 378 26.04 10.64 -6.41
CA LEU A 378 24.74 10.55 -5.75
C LEU A 378 24.41 9.09 -5.48
N ILE A 379 23.85 8.83 -4.30
CA ILE A 379 23.31 7.52 -3.93
C ILE A 379 21.97 7.33 -4.65
N THR A 380 21.72 6.14 -5.20
CA THR A 380 20.49 5.95 -5.96
C THR A 380 19.27 5.94 -5.06
N ARG A 381 18.13 6.45 -5.57
CA ARG A 381 16.80 6.33 -4.94
C ARG A 381 16.56 4.90 -4.43
N THR A 382 16.81 3.89 -5.27
CA THR A 382 16.60 2.47 -4.92
C THR A 382 17.34 2.06 -3.65
N THR A 383 18.58 2.53 -3.45
CA THR A 383 19.36 2.24 -2.24
C THR A 383 18.71 2.84 -0.99
N VAL A 384 18.26 4.09 -1.06
CA VAL A 384 17.56 4.72 0.07
C VAL A 384 16.25 4.00 0.36
N CYS A 385 15.48 3.70 -0.67
CA CYS A 385 14.17 3.07 -0.57
C CYS A 385 14.23 1.64 -0.02
N GLN A 386 15.31 0.91 -0.30
CA GLN A 386 15.56 -0.39 0.30
C GLN A 386 15.73 -0.28 1.83
N GLU A 387 16.39 0.77 2.32
CA GLU A 387 16.49 1.00 3.77
C GLU A 387 15.14 1.39 4.38
N LEU A 388 14.36 2.24 3.71
CA LEU A 388 13.02 2.60 4.21
C LEU A 388 12.07 1.38 4.24
N MET A 389 12.24 0.44 3.31
CA MET A 389 11.50 -0.81 3.28
C MET A 389 11.75 -1.71 4.50
N LYS A 390 12.92 -1.61 5.15
CA LYS A 390 13.17 -2.32 6.42
C LYS A 390 12.23 -1.85 7.53
N ALA A 391 11.72 -0.61 7.46
CA ALA A 391 10.69 -0.09 8.35
C ALA A 391 9.25 -0.33 7.80
N GLY A 392 9.10 -1.22 6.84
CA GLY A 392 7.81 -1.52 6.19
C GLY A 392 7.29 -0.41 5.27
N THR A 393 8.13 0.55 4.88
CA THR A 393 7.72 1.70 4.06
C THR A 393 8.38 1.69 2.69
N GLY A 394 7.58 1.51 1.64
CA GLY A 394 8.07 1.56 0.27
C GLY A 394 8.17 2.97 -0.28
N CYS A 395 9.21 3.23 -1.07
CA CYS A 395 9.15 4.33 -2.03
C CYS A 395 8.33 3.87 -3.22
N THR A 396 7.11 4.38 -3.33
CA THR A 396 6.43 4.37 -4.62
C THR A 396 7.22 5.25 -5.59
N VAL A 397 7.45 4.76 -6.81
CA VAL A 397 8.03 5.56 -7.90
C VAL A 397 7.13 6.72 -8.19
#